data_AF-A0A4R1G922-F1
#
_entry.id   AF-A0A4R1G922-F1
#
_cell.length_a   1.000
_cell.length_b   1.000
_cell.length_c   1.000
_cell.angle_alpha   90.00
_cell.angle_beta   90.00
_cell.angle_gamma   90.00
#
_symmetry.space_group_name_H-M   'P 1'
#
loop_
_entity.id
_entity.type
_entity.pdbx_description
1 polymer ?
#
loop_
_entity_poly.entity_id
_entity_poly.type
_entity_poly.pdbx_seq_one_letter_code
_entity_poly.pdbx_strand_id
1 'polypeptide(L)' 'MGKLEKEIEFYRDLFSKVFTLFLVVSGGTVAHFSQKGVDLLTAVGIPVSLILLCSVLVTGYLYKSKVNQLED' A
#
# COMPACT_ATOMS: atom_id res chain seq x y z
N MET A 1 -4.06 13.81 -23.73
CA MET A 1 -5.15 13.20 -22.95
C MET A 1 -4.90 11.72 -22.65
N GLY A 2 -4.91 10.79 -23.62
CA GLY A 2 -4.85 9.35 -23.31
C GLY A 2 -3.59 8.75 -22.65
N LYS A 3 -2.49 9.51 -22.51
CA LYS A 3 -1.26 9.03 -21.82
C LYS A 3 -1.31 9.29 -20.31
N LEU A 4 -1.87 10.42 -19.89
CA LEU A 4 -2.01 10.81 -18.48
C LEU A 4 -3.13 10.00 -17.78
N GLU A 5 -4.26 9.77 -18.45
CA GLU A 5 -5.33 8.91 -17.92
C GLU A 5 -4.83 7.48 -17.65
N LYS A 6 -4.05 6.91 -18.58
CA LYS A 6 -3.45 5.58 -18.40
C LYS A 6 -2.46 5.53 -17.23
N GLU A 7 -1.68 6.59 -17.01
CA GLU A 7 -0.79 6.65 -15.85
C GLU A 7 -1.56 6.73 -14.54
N ILE A 8 -2.65 7.51 -14.49
CA ILE A 8 -3.49 7.63 -13.30
C ILE A 8 -4.19 6.31 -12.99
N GLU A 9 -4.71 5.64 -14.01
CA GLU A 9 -5.33 4.32 -13.87
C GLU A 9 -4.31 3.27 -13.37
N PHE A 10 -3.07 3.32 -13.88
CA PHE A 10 -1.97 2.49 -13.38
C PHE A 10 -1.64 2.77 -11.90
N TYR A 11 -1.49 4.04 -11.50
CA TYR A 11 -1.23 4.40 -10.10
C TYR A 11 -2.40 4.02 -9.19
N ARG A 12 -3.64 4.10 -9.67
CA ARG A 12 -4.83 3.67 -8.94
C ARG A 12 -4.85 2.16 -8.73
N ASP A 13 -4.58 1.37 -9.76
CA ASP A 13 -4.49 -0.09 -9.67
C ASP A 13 -3.34 -0.52 -8.75
N LEU A 14 -2.17 0.12 -8.90
CA LEU A 14 -1.01 -0.11 -8.04
C LEU A 14 -1.33 0.19 -6.57
N PHE A 15 -1.97 1.35 -6.31
CA PHE A 15 -2.41 1.71 -4.96
C PHE A 15 -3.37 0.68 -4.38
N SER A 16 -4.38 0.23 -5.13
CA SER A 16 -5.33 -0.80 -4.67
C SER A 16 -4.63 -2.12 -4.34
N LYS A 17 -3.69 -2.57 -5.17
CA LYS A 17 -2.94 -3.82 -4.94
C LYS A 17 -2.05 -3.71 -3.71
N VAL A 18 -1.28 -2.63 -3.59
CA VAL A 18 -0.39 -2.41 -2.44
C VAL A 18 -1.19 -2.23 -1.16
N PHE A 19 -2.32 -1.53 -1.21
CA PHE A 19 -3.24 -1.38 -0.07
C PHE A 19 -3.84 -2.72 0.37
N THR A 20 -4.25 -3.56 -0.59
CA THR A 20 -4.76 -4.91 -0.29
C THR A 20 -3.67 -5.78 0.35
N LEU A 21 -2.46 -5.76 -0.21
CA LEU A 21 -1.30 -6.44 0.39
C LEU A 21 -1.00 -5.93 1.79
N PHE A 22 -1.05 -4.62 2.01
CA PHE A 22 -0.88 -4.03 3.34
C PHE A 22 -1.94 -4.55 4.32
N LEU A 23 -3.21 -4.58 3.94
CA LEU A 23 -4.28 -5.11 4.81
C LEU A 23 -4.09 -6.60 5.11
N VAL A 24 -3.73 -7.41 4.11
CA VAL A 24 -3.50 -8.85 4.31
C VAL A 24 -2.29 -9.09 5.22
N VAL A 25 -1.18 -8.39 4.99
CA VAL A 25 0.04 -8.57 5.78
C VAL A 25 -0.14 -8.03 7.19
N SER A 26 -0.70 -6.82 7.36
CA SER A 26 -0.94 -6.24 8.68
C SER A 26 -1.99 -7.03 9.46
N GLY A 27 -3.12 -7.37 8.84
CA GLY A 27 -4.17 -8.19 9.45
C GLY A 27 -3.67 -9.59 9.81
N GLY A 28 -2.91 -10.24 8.92
CA GLY A 28 -2.28 -11.53 9.18
C GLY A 28 -1.25 -11.47 10.30
N THR A 29 -0.44 -10.40 10.34
CA THR A 29 0.56 -10.18 11.41
C THR A 29 -0.12 -9.97 12.75
N VAL A 30 -1.19 -9.16 12.82
CA VAL A 30 -1.95 -8.92 14.05
C VAL A 30 -2.68 -10.18 14.51
N ALA A 31 -3.31 -10.92 13.59
CA ALA A 31 -3.97 -12.17 13.91
C ALA A 31 -2.98 -13.22 14.43
N HIS A 32 -1.81 -13.34 13.79
CA HIS A 32 -0.75 -14.26 14.22
C HIS A 32 -0.16 -13.85 15.58
N PHE A 33 0.06 -12.54 15.79
CA PHE A 33 0.48 -12.01 17.09
C PHE A 33 -0.53 -12.32 18.19
N SER A 34 -1.83 -12.17 17.91
CA SER A 34 -2.88 -12.46 18.88
C SER A 34 -3.01 -13.95 19.22
N GLN A 35 -2.68 -14.85 18.28
CA GLN A 35 -2.81 -16.31 18.50
C GLN A 35 -1.56 -16.96 19.09
N LYS A 36 -0.37 -16.54 18.65
CA LYS A 36 0.92 -17.18 19.00
C LYS A 36 1.90 -16.28 19.74
N GLY A 37 1.62 -14.97 19.84
CA GLY A 37 2.53 -14.00 20.45
C GLY A 37 3.64 -13.54 19.50
N VAL A 38 4.78 -13.15 20.07
CA VAL A 38 5.97 -12.72 19.30
C VAL A 38 6.65 -13.95 18.73
N ASP A 39 6.51 -14.16 17.43
CA ASP A 39 7.17 -15.22 16.68
C ASP A 39 7.87 -14.61 15.44
N LEU A 40 8.68 -15.40 14.74
CA LEU A 40 9.44 -14.99 13.56
C LEU A 40 8.55 -14.34 12.48
N LEU A 41 7.34 -14.87 12.27
CA LEU A 41 6.36 -14.30 11.35
C LEU A 41 5.90 -12.89 11.78
N THR A 42 5.74 -12.66 13.08
CA THR A 42 5.39 -11.33 13.60
C THR A 42 6.57 -10.37 13.50
N ALA A 43 7.77 -10.84 13.82
CA ALA A 43 9.00 -10.06 13.74
C ALA A 43 9.33 -9.60 12.31
N VAL A 44 8.98 -10.40 11.29
CA VAL A 44 9.12 -10.03 9.88
C VAL A 44 7.89 -9.26 9.37
N GLY A 45 6.69 -9.59 9.84
CA GLY A 45 5.45 -8.93 9.45
C GLY A 45 5.41 -7.45 9.81
N ILE A 46 5.96 -7.05 10.96
CA ILE A 46 6.04 -5.64 11.41
C ILE A 46 6.87 -4.75 10.45
N PRO A 47 8.15 -5.07 10.13
CA PRO A 47 8.92 -4.25 9.21
C PRO A 47 8.35 -4.28 7.79
N VAL A 48 7.81 -5.41 7.33
CA VAL A 48 7.18 -5.50 6.00
C VAL A 48 5.92 -4.63 5.92
N SER A 49 5.09 -4.62 6.96
CA SER A 49 3.89 -3.77 7.01
C SER A 49 4.24 -2.28 7.09
N LEU A 50 5.33 -1.89 7.75
CA LEU A 50 5.85 -0.51 7.72
C LEU A 50 6.32 -0.09 6.33
N ILE A 51 7.04 -0.96 5.61
CA ILE A 51 7.48 -0.67 4.23
C ILE A 51 6.26 -0.53 3.32
N LEU A 52 5.29 -1.44 3.42
CA LEU A 52 4.04 -1.38 2.66
C LEU A 52 3.27 -0.10 2.97
N LEU A 53 3.20 0.34 4.23
CA LEU A 53 2.55 1.60 4.61
C LEU A 53 3.21 2.79 3.92
N CYS A 54 4.54 2.86 3.92
CA CYS A 54 5.29 3.89 3.19
C CYS A 54 5.00 3.83 1.68
N SER A 55 4.96 2.63 1.09
CA SER A 55 4.60 2.46 -0.33
C SER A 55 3.19 2.95 -0.63
N VAL A 56 2.20 2.66 0.23
CA VAL A 56 0.82 3.16 0.09
C VAL A 56 0.79 4.69 0.14
N LEU A 57 1.48 5.31 1.10
CA LEU A 57 1.53 6.76 1.27
C LEU A 57 2.19 7.45 0.07
N VAL A 58 3.34 6.96 -0.39
CA VAL A 58 4.04 7.52 -1.56
C VAL A 58 3.19 7.36 -2.82
N THR A 59 2.60 6.18 -3.04
CA THR A 59 1.75 5.92 -4.21
C THR A 59 0.49 6.80 -4.19
N GLY A 60 -0.14 6.96 -3.02
CA GLY A 60 -1.29 7.83 -2.85
C GLY A 60 -0.96 9.31 -3.06
N TYR A 61 0.20 9.76 -2.59
CA TYR A 61 0.68 11.13 -2.82
C TYR A 61 0.97 11.39 -4.30
N LEU A 62 1.66 10.47 -4.98
CA LEU A 62 1.92 10.54 -6.42
C LEU A 62 0.63 10.53 -7.23
N TYR A 63 -0.32 9.67 -6.88
CA TYR A 63 -1.64 9.63 -7.50
C TYR A 63 -2.35 10.99 -7.36
N LYS A 64 -2.43 11.54 -6.14
CA LYS A 64 -3.06 12.83 -5.89
C LYS A 64 -2.36 13.97 -6.65
N SER A 65 -1.03 13.96 -6.71
CA SER A 65 -0.25 14.95 -7.48
C SER A 65 -0.54 14.87 -8.97
N LYS A 66 -0.61 13.66 -9.55
CA LYS A 66 -0.95 13.48 -10.98
C LYS A 66 -2.39 13.87 -11.30
N VAL A 67 -3.34 13.60 -10.39
CA VAL A 67 -4.73 14.05 -10.55
C VAL A 67 -4.80 15.58 -10.54
N ASN A 68 -4.09 16.25 -9.63
CA ASN A 68 -4.08 17.71 -9.55
C ASN A 68 -3.46 18.37 -10.80
N GLN A 69 -2.52 17.70 -11.48
CA GLN A 69 -1.95 18.15 -12.76
C GLN A 69 -2.89 17.99 -13.97
N LEU A 70 -4.00 17.26 -13.83
CA LEU A 70 -5.04 17.20 -14.86
C LEU A 70 -6.13 18.27 -14.69
N GLU A 71 -6.20 18.89 -13.51
CA GLU A 71 -7.22 19.88 -13.15
C GLU A 71 -6.77 21.33 -13.47
N ASP A 72 -5.47 21.56 -13.57
CA ASP A 72 -4.79 22.79 -14.07
C ASP A 72 -4.48 22.68 -15.58
#